data_AF-A0A812KYA8-F1
#
_entry.id   AF-A0A812KYA8-F1
#
_cell.length_a   1.000
_cell.length_b   1.000
_cell.length_c   1.000
_cell.angle_alpha   90.00
_cell.angle_beta   90.00
_cell.angle_gamma   90.00
#
_symmetry.space_group_name_H-M   'P 1'
#
loop_
_entity.id
_entity.type
_entity.pdbx_description
1 polymer ?
#
loop_
_entity_poly.entity_id
_entity_poly.type
_entity_poly.pdbx_seq_one_letter_code
_entity_poly.pdbx_strand_id
1 'polypeptide(L)'
;MEAKQQLQWLEEVLKKADSAEARGNQPWVVVAGHRPLYCSLERPTCSTEAASLRSILEPLLVRYRVDLYLASHVHAYERTFRTVNGSVCKADETEDSSCGPVNIVNGDSGEPSLQYEDMPARFTVKRHPGQPGYGELIVLNATAIEYRQLDATTGAVNDQFIMLKASSDDAELQENFLEAVGWLAFATALVTFTCGFVKWVHADGLKRRDEALRHLRTEIAVLSGMPLKVTGSPVEAQHLVGDASSGLH
;
A
#
# COMPACT_ATOMS: atom_id res chain seq x y z
N MET A 1 -6.56 -37.31 -10.79
CA MET A 1 -7.63 -36.95 -9.82
C MET A 1 -7.10 -36.15 -8.64
N GLU A 2 -5.81 -36.24 -8.29
CA GLU A 2 -5.22 -35.61 -7.08
C GLU A 2 -4.92 -34.10 -7.23
N ALA A 3 -4.47 -33.63 -8.40
CA ALA A 3 -4.08 -32.23 -8.59
C ALA A 3 -5.25 -31.22 -8.46
N LYS A 4 -6.44 -31.59 -8.94
CA LYS A 4 -7.64 -30.72 -8.83
C LYS A 4 -8.10 -30.58 -7.38
N GLN A 5 -8.01 -31.66 -6.60
CA GLN A 5 -8.35 -31.65 -5.17
C GLN A 5 -7.36 -30.81 -4.37
N GLN A 6 -6.06 -30.92 -4.67
CA GLN A 6 -5.04 -30.08 -4.05
C GLN A 6 -5.25 -28.59 -4.35
N LEU A 7 -5.62 -28.25 -5.60
CA LEU A 7 -5.90 -26.87 -5.98
C LEU A 7 -7.12 -26.30 -5.26
N GLN A 8 -8.20 -27.07 -5.17
CA GLN A 8 -9.41 -26.68 -4.43
C GLN A 8 -9.13 -26.52 -2.94
N TRP A 9 -8.37 -27.45 -2.35
CA TRP A 9 -7.95 -27.35 -0.96
C TRP A 9 -7.11 -26.09 -0.71
N LEU A 10 -6.16 -25.78 -1.61
CA LEU A 10 -5.33 -24.59 -1.50
C LEU A 10 -6.18 -23.31 -1.56
N GLU A 11 -7.13 -23.23 -2.50
CA GLU A 11 -8.04 -22.08 -2.62
C GLU A 11 -8.85 -21.86 -1.34
N GLU A 12 -9.40 -22.91 -0.74
CA GLU A 12 -10.15 -22.81 0.52
C GLU A 12 -9.28 -22.36 1.70
N VAL A 13 -8.05 -22.89 1.80
CA VAL A 13 -7.10 -22.49 2.85
C VAL A 13 -6.70 -21.02 2.69
N LEU A 14 -6.38 -20.59 1.47
CA LEU A 14 -6.00 -19.21 1.17
C LEU A 14 -7.17 -18.24 1.42
N LYS A 15 -8.40 -18.62 1.03
CA LYS A 15 -9.61 -17.83 1.30
C LYS A 15 -9.84 -17.63 2.79
N LYS A 16 -9.63 -18.66 3.60
CA LYS A 16 -9.73 -18.55 5.06
C LYS A 16 -8.65 -17.63 5.63
N ALA A 17 -7.40 -17.81 5.18
CA ALA A 17 -6.26 -17.01 5.62
C ALA A 17 -6.38 -15.52 5.24
N ASP A 18 -7.06 -15.21 4.12
CA ASP A 18 -7.25 -13.86 3.65
C ASP A 18 -8.46 -13.12 4.27
N SER A 19 -9.26 -13.80 5.10
CA SER A 19 -10.38 -13.17 5.81
C SER A 19 -9.90 -12.08 6.78
N ALA A 20 -10.74 -11.06 7.00
CA ALA A 20 -10.41 -9.94 7.90
C ALA A 20 -10.06 -10.41 9.33
N GLU A 21 -10.79 -11.40 9.84
CA GLU A 21 -10.53 -12.00 11.16
C GLU A 21 -9.16 -12.71 11.21
N ALA A 22 -8.83 -13.50 10.19
CA ALA A 22 -7.54 -14.17 10.12
C ALA A 22 -6.40 -13.17 9.98
N ARG A 23 -6.52 -12.19 9.07
CA ARG A 23 -5.51 -11.15 8.84
C ARG A 23 -5.31 -10.22 10.04
N GLY A 24 -6.35 -9.98 10.85
CA GLY A 24 -6.24 -9.21 12.09
C GLY A 24 -5.37 -9.89 13.16
N ASN A 25 -5.31 -11.23 13.16
CA ASN A 25 -4.51 -12.01 14.10
C ASN A 25 -3.19 -12.53 13.50
N GLN A 26 -3.19 -12.81 12.21
CA GLN A 26 -2.12 -13.43 11.42
C GLN A 26 -1.99 -12.64 10.11
N PRO A 27 -1.33 -11.48 10.13
CA PRO A 27 -1.32 -10.57 9.00
C PRO A 27 -0.55 -11.15 7.80
N TRP A 28 0.43 -12.02 8.02
CA TRP A 28 1.29 -12.57 6.99
C TRP A 28 0.83 -13.93 6.48
N VAL A 29 0.68 -14.05 5.16
CA VAL A 29 0.36 -15.32 4.48
C VAL A 29 1.55 -15.72 3.63
N VAL A 30 2.17 -16.84 4.02
CA VAL A 30 3.33 -17.43 3.35
C VAL A 30 2.93 -18.77 2.76
N VAL A 31 3.24 -18.97 1.48
CA VAL A 31 3.01 -20.25 0.79
C VAL A 31 4.36 -20.88 0.48
N ALA A 32 4.54 -22.15 0.83
CA ALA A 32 5.73 -22.91 0.48
C ALA A 32 5.38 -24.01 -0.54
N GLY A 33 6.17 -24.12 -1.59
CA GLY A 33 6.11 -25.19 -2.58
C GLY A 33 7.50 -25.72 -2.90
N HIS A 34 7.59 -26.91 -3.50
CA HIS A 34 8.91 -27.42 -3.88
C HIS A 34 9.47 -26.71 -5.12
N ARG A 35 8.66 -26.49 -6.16
CA ARG A 35 9.10 -25.92 -7.44
C ARG A 35 8.86 -24.42 -7.52
N PRO A 36 9.79 -23.64 -8.11
CA PRO A 36 9.66 -22.18 -8.18
C PRO A 36 8.64 -21.74 -9.23
N LEU A 37 7.94 -20.62 -8.95
CA LEU A 37 7.15 -19.89 -9.94
C LEU A 37 8.02 -18.96 -10.79
N TYR A 38 9.13 -18.49 -10.21
CA TYR A 38 10.09 -17.59 -10.82
C TYR A 38 11.50 -18.02 -10.47
N CYS A 39 12.33 -18.19 -11.49
CA CYS A 39 13.79 -18.27 -11.39
C CYS A 39 14.41 -17.91 -12.73
N SER A 40 15.68 -17.53 -12.73
CA SER A 40 16.39 -17.01 -13.91
C SER A 40 17.52 -17.91 -14.42
N LEU A 41 17.57 -19.18 -14.02
CA LEU A 41 18.47 -20.14 -14.65
C LEU A 41 17.95 -20.57 -16.03
N GLU A 42 18.84 -20.76 -16.99
CA GLU A 42 18.50 -21.27 -18.32
C GLU A 42 18.22 -22.79 -18.27
N ARG A 43 17.09 -23.19 -17.66
CA ARG A 43 16.65 -24.59 -17.53
C ARG A 43 15.14 -24.73 -17.72
N PRO A 44 14.65 -25.94 -18.09
CA PRO A 44 13.21 -26.22 -18.16
C PRO A 44 12.47 -25.91 -16.86
N THR A 45 13.13 -26.13 -15.71
CA THR A 45 12.61 -25.84 -14.37
C THR A 45 12.24 -24.37 -14.18
N CYS A 46 12.97 -23.45 -14.81
CA CYS A 46 12.74 -21.99 -14.72
C CYS A 46 11.97 -21.42 -15.91
N SER A 47 11.82 -22.18 -16.99
CA SER A 47 11.09 -21.76 -18.19
C SER A 47 9.73 -22.46 -18.28
N THR A 48 9.67 -23.64 -18.90
CA THR A 48 8.41 -24.32 -19.22
C THR A 48 7.67 -24.81 -17.97
N GLU A 49 8.37 -25.38 -17.00
CA GLU A 49 7.76 -25.90 -15.78
C GLU A 49 7.28 -24.77 -14.86
N ALA A 50 8.13 -23.77 -14.62
CA ALA A 50 7.76 -22.58 -13.86
C ALA A 50 6.56 -21.86 -14.51
N ALA A 51 6.54 -21.72 -15.84
CA ALA A 51 5.41 -21.11 -16.55
C ALA A 51 4.11 -21.92 -16.40
N SER A 52 4.18 -23.26 -16.49
CA SER A 52 3.02 -24.13 -16.31
C SER A 52 2.49 -24.11 -14.87
N LEU A 53 3.37 -24.01 -13.88
CA LEU A 53 2.96 -23.93 -12.48
C LEU A 53 2.40 -22.55 -12.15
N ARG A 54 3.03 -21.49 -12.67
CA ARG A 54 2.61 -20.09 -12.51
C ARG A 54 1.22 -19.85 -13.08
N SER A 55 0.88 -20.40 -14.24
CA SER A 55 -0.46 -20.25 -14.84
C SER A 55 -1.59 -20.83 -13.97
N ILE A 56 -1.26 -21.73 -13.03
CA ILE A 56 -2.22 -22.37 -12.13
C ILE A 56 -2.22 -21.67 -10.76
N LEU A 57 -1.05 -21.45 -10.16
CA LEU A 57 -0.95 -20.98 -8.77
C LEU A 57 -0.98 -19.46 -8.64
N GLU A 58 -0.31 -18.72 -9.53
CA GLU A 58 -0.21 -17.25 -9.41
C GLU A 58 -1.56 -16.55 -9.33
N PRO A 59 -2.61 -16.95 -10.10
CA PRO A 59 -3.93 -16.34 -9.96
C PRO A 59 -4.52 -16.46 -8.55
N LEU A 60 -4.28 -17.59 -7.86
CA LEU A 60 -4.73 -17.78 -6.48
C LEU A 60 -3.87 -16.97 -5.51
N LEU A 61 -2.55 -16.99 -5.68
CA LEU A 61 -1.62 -16.26 -4.80
C LEU A 61 -1.89 -14.74 -4.85
N VAL A 62 -2.16 -14.19 -6.03
CA VAL A 62 -2.54 -12.79 -6.22
C VAL A 62 -3.92 -12.53 -5.61
N ARG A 63 -4.94 -13.35 -5.95
CA ARG A 63 -6.32 -13.17 -5.47
C ARG A 63 -6.42 -13.12 -3.95
N TYR A 64 -5.64 -13.95 -3.25
CA TYR A 64 -5.65 -14.04 -1.79
C TYR A 64 -4.46 -13.31 -1.14
N ARG A 65 -3.85 -12.36 -1.86
CA ARG A 65 -2.84 -11.43 -1.34
C ARG A 65 -1.71 -12.14 -0.57
N VAL A 66 -1.20 -13.23 -1.13
CA VAL A 66 -0.07 -13.95 -0.53
C VAL A 66 1.14 -13.03 -0.53
N ASP A 67 1.83 -12.96 0.61
CA ASP A 67 2.94 -12.04 0.82
C ASP A 67 4.25 -12.62 0.27
N LEU A 68 4.47 -13.91 0.53
CA LEU A 68 5.71 -14.61 0.23
C LEU A 68 5.44 -16.01 -0.32
N TYR A 69 6.10 -16.34 -1.43
CA TYR A 69 6.18 -17.69 -1.97
C TYR A 69 7.60 -18.24 -1.81
N LEU A 70 7.75 -19.28 -0.99
CA LEU A 70 9.02 -19.97 -0.76
C LEU A 70 9.09 -21.22 -1.63
N ALA A 71 10.19 -21.37 -2.35
CA ALA A 71 10.47 -22.49 -3.24
C ALA A 71 11.87 -23.07 -3.04
N SER A 72 12.05 -24.29 -3.51
CA SER A 72 13.33 -24.98 -3.56
C SER A 72 13.54 -25.51 -4.98
N HIS A 73 13.96 -26.78 -5.12
CA HIS A 73 14.14 -27.52 -6.37
C HIS A 73 15.33 -27.06 -7.23
N VAL A 74 15.47 -25.76 -7.42
CA VAL A 74 16.63 -25.17 -8.07
C VAL A 74 17.72 -25.01 -7.02
N HIS A 75 18.88 -25.67 -7.21
CA HIS A 75 19.98 -25.66 -6.24
C HIS A 75 20.79 -24.36 -6.26
N ALA A 76 20.11 -23.24 -6.14
CA ALA A 76 20.68 -21.91 -6.03
C ALA A 76 19.72 -21.01 -5.25
N TYR A 77 20.18 -19.81 -4.92
CA TYR A 77 19.34 -18.81 -4.28
C TYR A 77 18.92 -17.71 -5.26
N GLU A 78 17.66 -17.33 -5.21
CA GLU A 78 17.13 -16.20 -5.95
C GLU A 78 15.91 -15.60 -5.27
N ARG A 79 15.89 -14.27 -5.18
CA ARG A 79 14.77 -13.48 -4.68
C ARG A 79 14.31 -12.50 -5.73
N THR A 80 13.00 -12.43 -5.90
CA THR A 80 12.35 -11.51 -6.84
C THR A 80 11.87 -10.23 -6.16
N PHE A 81 11.56 -9.22 -6.95
CA PHE A 81 10.63 -8.18 -6.54
C PHE A 81 9.24 -8.81 -6.35
N ARG A 82 8.28 -8.06 -5.81
CA ARG A 82 6.87 -8.45 -5.99
C ARG A 82 6.58 -8.49 -7.49
N THR A 83 6.15 -9.65 -7.97
CA THR A 83 6.10 -9.95 -9.40
C THR A 83 4.77 -10.62 -9.73
N VAL A 84 4.16 -10.20 -10.83
CA VAL A 84 2.96 -10.82 -11.40
C VAL A 84 3.11 -10.94 -12.90
N ASN A 85 2.82 -12.11 -13.46
CA ASN A 85 2.92 -12.40 -14.89
C ASN A 85 4.26 -11.96 -15.54
N GLY A 86 5.38 -12.19 -14.85
CA GLY A 86 6.73 -11.83 -15.31
C GLY A 86 7.10 -10.36 -15.21
N SER A 87 6.20 -9.51 -14.70
CA SER A 87 6.42 -8.07 -14.56
C SER A 87 6.59 -7.67 -13.09
N VAL A 88 7.53 -6.78 -12.83
CA VAL A 88 7.73 -6.18 -11.51
C VAL A 88 6.58 -5.22 -11.23
N CYS A 89 5.93 -5.39 -10.09
CA CYS A 89 4.88 -4.45 -9.67
C CYS A 89 5.47 -3.09 -9.30
N LYS A 90 4.66 -2.05 -9.39
CA LYS A 90 5.11 -0.70 -9.03
C LYS A 90 5.23 -0.54 -7.52
N ALA A 91 6.06 0.41 -7.10
CA ALA A 91 6.31 0.67 -5.69
C ALA A 91 5.11 1.30 -4.95
N ASP A 92 4.16 1.92 -5.67
CA ASP A 92 2.90 2.45 -5.12
C ASP A 92 1.82 1.38 -4.94
N GLU A 93 2.04 0.18 -5.50
CA GLU A 93 1.13 -0.98 -5.44
C GLU A 93 1.42 -1.88 -4.22
N THR A 94 2.15 -1.39 -3.19
CA THR A 94 2.42 -2.15 -1.96
C THR A 94 1.14 -2.53 -1.20
N GLU A 95 0.09 -1.72 -1.35
CA GLU A 95 -1.26 -1.97 -0.83
C GLU A 95 -2.19 -2.59 -1.89
N ASP A 96 -1.75 -2.68 -3.15
CA ASP A 96 -2.63 -3.09 -4.24
C ASP A 96 -2.78 -4.61 -4.27
N SER A 97 -4.03 -5.04 -4.15
CA SER A 97 -4.50 -6.42 -4.33
C SER A 97 -4.19 -7.01 -5.72
N SER A 98 -3.72 -6.19 -6.66
CA SER A 98 -3.36 -6.59 -8.02
C SER A 98 -1.97 -7.23 -8.16
N CYS A 99 -1.10 -7.03 -7.17
CA CYS A 99 0.29 -7.45 -7.26
C CYS A 99 0.57 -8.82 -6.59
N GLY A 100 1.52 -9.58 -7.15
CA GLY A 100 1.90 -10.90 -6.65
C GLY A 100 2.84 -10.89 -5.43
N PRO A 101 3.14 -12.08 -4.88
CA PRO A 101 4.05 -12.24 -3.75
C PRO A 101 5.50 -11.90 -4.13
N VAL A 102 6.34 -11.70 -3.11
CA VAL A 102 7.79 -11.89 -3.26
C VAL A 102 8.04 -13.39 -3.44
N ASN A 103 8.85 -13.79 -4.41
CA ASN A 103 9.23 -15.19 -4.62
C ASN A 103 10.67 -15.38 -4.18
N ILE A 104 10.92 -16.42 -3.37
CA ILE A 104 12.27 -16.83 -2.98
C ILE A 104 12.48 -18.28 -3.38
N VAL A 105 13.55 -18.52 -4.11
CA VAL A 105 14.14 -19.83 -4.33
C VAL A 105 15.29 -19.97 -3.36
N ASN A 106 15.23 -20.96 -2.48
CA ASN A 106 16.27 -21.29 -1.51
C ASN A 106 16.52 -22.81 -1.55
N GLY A 107 16.98 -23.32 -2.70
CA GLY A 107 17.21 -24.76 -2.90
C GLY A 107 18.67 -25.21 -2.75
N ASP A 108 19.52 -24.33 -2.24
CA ASP A 108 20.97 -24.46 -2.14
C ASP A 108 21.47 -25.20 -0.88
N SER A 109 20.61 -25.82 -0.06
CA SER A 109 20.99 -26.34 1.27
C SER A 109 21.80 -27.65 1.31
N GLY A 110 22.27 -28.24 0.20
CA GLY A 110 23.13 -29.44 0.31
C GLY A 110 23.60 -30.20 -0.95
N GLU A 111 22.84 -30.22 -2.04
CA GLU A 111 23.24 -30.88 -3.31
C GLU A 111 24.14 -29.92 -4.14
N PRO A 112 24.98 -30.38 -5.09
CA PRO A 112 25.84 -29.50 -5.87
C PRO A 112 25.07 -28.33 -6.46
N SER A 113 25.47 -27.15 -6.02
CA SER A 113 24.75 -25.94 -6.31
C SER A 113 24.95 -25.53 -7.77
N LEU A 114 23.88 -25.03 -8.37
CA LEU A 114 23.88 -24.48 -9.72
C LEU A 114 24.52 -23.08 -9.72
N GLN A 115 25.18 -22.77 -10.83
CA GLN A 115 25.78 -21.47 -11.08
C GLN A 115 24.85 -20.64 -11.96
N TYR A 116 24.85 -19.33 -11.73
CA TYR A 116 24.20 -18.37 -12.63
C TYR A 116 25.24 -17.87 -13.64
N GLU A 117 25.11 -18.27 -14.91
CA GLU A 117 26.03 -17.88 -15.99
C GLU A 117 25.51 -16.67 -16.78
N ASP A 118 24.19 -16.51 -16.86
CA ASP A 118 23.53 -15.46 -17.64
C ASP A 118 23.30 -14.17 -16.85
N MET A 119 22.73 -13.15 -17.49
CA MET A 119 22.24 -11.96 -16.81
C MET A 119 20.97 -12.25 -15.98
N PRO A 120 20.74 -11.53 -14.87
CA PRO A 120 19.52 -11.68 -14.09
C PRO A 120 18.29 -11.29 -14.89
N ALA A 121 17.19 -12.03 -14.70
CA ALA A 121 15.90 -11.61 -15.21
C ALA A 121 15.45 -10.30 -14.55
N ARG A 122 14.64 -9.47 -15.22
CA ARG A 122 14.23 -8.16 -14.71
C ARG A 122 13.52 -8.20 -13.35
N PHE A 123 12.85 -9.32 -13.04
CA PHE A 123 12.18 -9.52 -11.76
C PHE A 123 13.13 -9.88 -10.62
N THR A 124 14.41 -10.14 -10.89
CA THR A 124 15.39 -10.58 -9.90
C THR A 124 15.92 -9.38 -9.11
N VAL A 125 15.81 -9.44 -7.78
CA VAL A 125 16.44 -8.47 -6.89
C VAL A 125 17.84 -8.92 -6.55
N LYS A 126 17.95 -10.17 -6.11
CA LYS A 126 19.20 -10.76 -5.66
C LYS A 126 19.20 -12.23 -5.97
N ARG A 127 20.34 -12.72 -6.38
CA ARG A 127 20.62 -14.15 -6.51
C ARG A 127 22.07 -14.38 -6.17
N HIS A 128 22.37 -15.54 -5.64
CA HIS A 128 23.75 -15.96 -5.47
C HIS A 128 23.89 -17.40 -5.97
N PRO A 129 25.02 -17.71 -6.60
CA PRO A 129 25.28 -19.07 -7.03
C PRO A 129 25.60 -19.95 -5.83
N GLY A 130 25.48 -21.26 -6.03
CA GLY A 130 26.66 -22.10 -5.84
C GLY A 130 27.08 -22.49 -4.42
N GLN A 131 26.54 -21.87 -3.37
CA GLN A 131 27.04 -22.04 -2.00
C GLN A 131 25.96 -22.62 -1.08
N PRO A 132 26.30 -23.60 -0.23
CA PRO A 132 25.38 -24.14 0.75
C PRO A 132 24.80 -23.05 1.63
N GLY A 133 23.47 -22.95 1.69
CA GLY A 133 22.82 -21.90 2.46
C GLY A 133 21.43 -22.26 2.95
N TYR A 134 20.91 -21.44 3.85
CA TYR A 134 19.57 -21.59 4.43
C TYR A 134 18.93 -20.23 4.70
N GLY A 135 17.59 -20.23 4.69
CA GLY A 135 16.77 -19.06 4.98
C GLY A 135 16.29 -19.03 6.43
N GLU A 136 16.28 -17.85 7.04
CA GLU A 136 15.60 -17.54 8.28
C GLU A 136 14.49 -16.52 8.02
N LEU A 137 13.25 -16.89 8.31
CA LEU A 137 12.11 -15.97 8.30
C LEU A 137 11.78 -15.57 9.74
N ILE A 138 11.94 -14.29 10.04
CA ILE A 138 11.83 -13.72 11.38
C ILE A 138 10.61 -12.80 11.40
N VAL A 139 9.62 -13.15 12.23
CA VAL A 139 8.46 -12.28 12.46
C VAL A 139 8.83 -11.24 13.51
N LEU A 140 9.00 -9.99 13.10
CA LEU A 140 9.37 -8.90 14.01
C LEU A 140 8.14 -8.41 14.77
N ASN A 141 7.03 -8.18 14.05
CA ASN A 141 5.74 -7.79 14.60
C ASN A 141 4.62 -8.01 13.55
N ALA A 142 3.42 -7.48 13.80
CA ALA A 142 2.28 -7.60 12.89
C ALA A 142 2.51 -6.94 11.51
N THR A 143 3.33 -5.90 11.44
CA THR A 143 3.55 -5.10 10.22
C THR A 143 4.92 -5.30 9.60
N ALA A 144 5.82 -6.09 10.21
CA ALA A 144 7.17 -6.31 9.71
C ALA A 144 7.62 -7.77 9.85
N ILE A 145 8.12 -8.33 8.75
CA ILE A 145 8.87 -9.59 8.76
C ILE A 145 10.20 -9.40 8.06
N GLU A 146 11.22 -10.10 8.54
CA GLU A 146 12.57 -10.09 8.00
C GLU A 146 12.88 -11.47 7.43
N TYR A 147 13.56 -11.50 6.28
CA TYR A 147 14.15 -12.72 5.76
C TYR A 147 15.66 -12.54 5.62
N ARG A 148 16.42 -13.53 6.11
CA ARG A 148 17.87 -13.62 5.96
C ARG A 148 18.24 -14.90 5.22
N GLN A 149 19.07 -14.80 4.20
CA GLN A 149 19.78 -15.94 3.62
C GLN A 149 21.18 -15.96 4.23
N LEU A 150 21.56 -17.11 4.80
CA LEU A 150 22.86 -17.32 5.40
C LEU A 150 23.62 -18.42 4.66
N ASP A 151 24.92 -18.24 4.54
CA ASP A 151 25.87 -19.30 4.18
C ASP A 151 25.94 -20.34 5.30
N ALA A 152 25.71 -21.60 4.96
CA ALA A 152 25.62 -22.70 5.92
C ALA A 152 26.99 -23.10 6.51
N THR A 153 28.10 -22.67 5.90
CA THR A 153 29.47 -23.02 6.35
C THR A 153 30.05 -21.95 7.28
N THR A 154 29.82 -20.68 6.94
CA THR A 154 30.43 -19.53 7.60
C THR A 154 29.46 -18.78 8.51
N GLY A 155 28.15 -18.96 8.33
CA GLY A 155 27.11 -18.17 8.99
C GLY A 155 27.03 -16.72 8.48
N ALA A 156 27.74 -16.38 7.39
CA ALA A 156 27.67 -15.06 6.80
C ALA A 156 26.31 -14.82 6.14
N VAL A 157 25.78 -13.60 6.25
CA VAL A 157 24.53 -13.21 5.61
C VAL A 157 24.81 -12.88 4.14
N ASN A 158 24.28 -13.66 3.21
CA ASN A 158 24.42 -13.37 1.78
C ASN A 158 23.32 -12.42 1.28
N ASP A 159 22.10 -12.53 1.81
CA ASP A 159 21.00 -11.61 1.53
C ASP A 159 20.12 -11.36 2.76
N GLN A 160 19.59 -10.15 2.86
CA GLN A 160 18.74 -9.73 3.98
C GLN A 160 17.78 -8.64 3.51
N PHE A 161 16.52 -8.76 3.88
CA PHE A 161 15.52 -7.73 3.61
C PHE A 161 14.36 -7.80 4.60
N ILE A 162 13.66 -6.68 4.74
CA ILE A 162 12.47 -6.55 5.56
C ILE A 162 11.29 -6.25 4.64
N MET A 163 10.17 -6.96 4.84
CA MET A 163 8.89 -6.63 4.24
C MET A 163 8.03 -5.91 5.28
N LEU A 164 7.38 -4.84 4.83
CA LEU A 164 6.54 -3.98 5.66
C LEU A 164 5.11 -4.00 5.15
N LYS A 165 4.15 -3.92 6.07
CA LYS A 165 2.73 -3.64 5.82
C LYS A 165 2.36 -2.31 6.46
N ALA A 166 1.35 -1.63 5.92
CA ALA A 166 0.75 -0.50 6.62
C ALA A 166 0.20 -0.96 7.98
N SER A 167 0.27 -0.08 8.97
CA SER A 167 -0.32 -0.37 10.28
C SER A 167 -1.84 -0.28 10.20
N SER A 168 -2.52 -1.04 11.05
CA SER A 168 -3.98 -0.91 11.24
C SER A 168 -4.37 0.52 11.62
N ASP A 169 -3.50 1.19 12.38
CA ASP A 169 -3.74 2.54 12.89
C ASP A 169 -3.73 3.57 11.76
N ASP A 170 -2.82 3.42 10.78
CA ASP A 170 -2.77 4.29 9.60
C ASP A 170 -4.03 4.11 8.73
N ALA A 171 -4.51 2.88 8.58
CA ALA A 171 -5.73 2.58 7.84
C ALA A 171 -6.99 3.11 8.56
N GLU A 172 -7.08 2.93 9.88
CA GLU A 172 -8.18 3.44 10.71
C GLU A 172 -8.22 4.98 10.73
N LEU A 173 -7.07 5.64 10.82
CA LEU A 173 -6.98 7.10 10.76
C LEU A 173 -7.48 7.65 9.43
N GLN A 174 -7.18 6.97 8.32
CA GLN A 174 -7.62 7.41 6.99
C GLN A 174 -9.13 7.26 6.79
N GLU A 175 -9.73 6.14 7.22
CA GLU A 175 -11.18 5.93 7.21
C GLU A 175 -11.89 6.99 8.08
N ASN A 176 -11.43 7.20 9.32
CA ASN A 176 -11.99 8.19 10.24
C ASN A 176 -11.92 9.62 9.68
N PHE A 177 -10.83 9.97 9.00
CA PHE A 177 -10.69 11.26 8.35
C PHE A 177 -11.69 11.45 7.20
N LEU A 178 -11.87 10.44 6.35
CA LEU A 178 -12.82 10.51 5.23
C LEU A 178 -14.27 10.60 5.72
N GLU A 179 -14.64 9.85 6.76
CA GLU A 179 -15.95 9.99 7.39
C GLU A 179 -16.16 11.39 7.96
N ALA A 180 -15.16 11.93 8.67
CA ALA A 180 -15.24 13.28 9.23
C ALA A 180 -15.43 14.35 8.15
N VAL A 181 -14.70 14.24 7.03
CA VAL A 181 -14.87 15.12 5.86
C VAL A 181 -16.27 14.96 5.25
N GLY A 182 -16.77 13.73 5.14
CA GLY A 182 -18.14 13.45 4.67
C GLY A 182 -19.20 14.11 5.53
N TRP A 183 -19.11 13.98 6.86
CA TRP A 183 -20.01 14.63 7.81
C TRP A 183 -19.93 16.16 7.76
N LEU A 184 -18.73 16.73 7.61
CA LEU A 184 -18.54 18.16 7.49
C LEU A 184 -19.19 18.71 6.19
N ALA A 185 -19.01 17.99 5.07
CA ALA A 185 -19.63 18.34 3.80
C ALA A 185 -21.16 18.25 3.88
N PHE A 186 -21.70 17.19 4.49
CA PHE A 186 -23.13 17.01 4.71
C PHE A 186 -23.73 18.11 5.60
N ALA A 187 -23.09 18.43 6.73
CA ALA A 187 -23.52 19.49 7.62
C ALA A 187 -23.52 20.86 6.92
N THR A 188 -22.49 21.14 6.12
CA THR A 188 -22.39 22.38 5.34
C THR A 188 -23.50 22.50 4.30
N ALA A 189 -23.81 21.39 3.59
CA ALA A 189 -24.92 21.33 2.65
C ALA A 189 -26.29 21.51 3.34
N LEU A 190 -26.47 20.93 4.52
CA LEU A 190 -27.70 21.05 5.29
C LEU A 190 -27.92 22.49 5.78
N VAL A 191 -26.90 23.15 6.33
CA VAL A 191 -26.96 24.55 6.77
C VAL A 191 -27.25 25.48 5.59
N THR A 192 -26.57 25.31 4.46
CA THR A 192 -26.81 26.14 3.28
C THR A 192 -28.21 25.93 2.70
N PHE A 193 -28.73 24.70 2.67
CA PHE A 193 -30.08 24.42 2.19
C PHE A 193 -31.14 24.98 3.15
N THR A 194 -31.01 24.73 4.45
CA THR A 194 -32.01 25.17 5.45
C THR A 194 -32.00 26.69 5.66
N CYS A 195 -30.82 27.32 5.78
CA CYS A 195 -30.71 28.78 5.92
C CYS A 195 -30.96 29.51 4.60
N GLY A 196 -30.87 28.84 3.45
CA GLY A 196 -31.14 29.40 2.12
C GLY A 196 -32.60 29.83 1.90
N PHE A 197 -33.55 29.19 2.60
CA PHE A 197 -34.99 29.44 2.49
C PHE A 197 -35.57 30.32 3.60
N VAL A 198 -34.77 30.75 4.57
CA VAL A 198 -35.22 31.70 5.59
C VAL A 198 -35.17 33.12 5.01
N LYS A 199 -36.33 33.74 4.85
CA LYS A 199 -36.42 35.18 4.56
C LYS A 199 -36.09 35.94 5.83
N TRP A 200 -34.85 36.38 5.95
CA TRP A 200 -34.40 37.26 7.04
C TRP A 200 -35.09 38.62 6.90
N VAL A 201 -36.03 38.92 7.79
CA VAL A 201 -36.71 40.22 7.89
C VAL A 201 -36.27 40.85 9.21
N HIS A 202 -35.52 41.93 9.14
CA HIS A 202 -35.18 42.73 10.31
C HIS A 202 -36.38 43.62 10.68
N ALA A 203 -36.62 43.80 11.98
CA ALA A 203 -37.76 44.57 12.50
C ALA A 203 -37.74 46.06 12.08
N ASP A 204 -36.59 46.55 11.63
CA ASP A 204 -36.35 47.89 11.10
C ASP A 204 -36.62 48.02 9.58
N GLY A 205 -36.98 46.93 8.90
CA GLY A 205 -37.24 46.90 7.45
C GLY A 205 -35.99 46.92 6.56
N LEU A 206 -34.78 46.90 7.15
CA LEU A 206 -33.52 46.94 6.39
C LEU A 206 -33.10 45.53 5.95
N LYS A 207 -32.82 45.34 4.65
CA LYS A 207 -32.29 44.08 4.10
C LYS A 207 -30.77 44.02 4.35
N ARG A 208 -30.29 43.21 5.30
CA ARG A 208 -28.85 43.01 5.57
C ARG A 208 -28.28 41.69 5.06
N ARG A 209 -29.04 40.94 4.24
CA ARG A 209 -28.64 39.62 3.71
C ARG A 209 -27.27 39.64 3.02
N ASP A 210 -26.89 40.76 2.43
CA ASP A 210 -25.63 40.92 1.72
C ASP A 210 -24.42 41.19 2.64
N GLU A 211 -24.62 41.57 3.90
CA GLU A 211 -23.54 41.90 4.84
C GLU A 211 -22.98 40.64 5.51
N ALA A 212 -23.85 39.75 6.01
CA ALA A 212 -23.45 38.48 6.61
C ALA A 212 -22.75 37.55 5.60
N LEU A 213 -23.26 37.48 4.36
CA LEU A 213 -22.63 36.67 3.30
C LEU A 213 -21.32 37.28 2.78
N ARG A 214 -21.13 38.61 2.90
CA ARG A 214 -19.85 39.27 2.60
C ARG A 214 -18.77 38.81 3.58
N HIS A 215 -19.04 38.83 4.89
CA HIS A 215 -18.08 38.38 5.90
C HIS A 215 -17.70 36.90 5.72
N LEU A 216 -18.68 36.04 5.43
CA LEU A 216 -18.43 34.61 5.19
C LEU A 216 -17.55 34.35 3.95
N ARG A 217 -17.74 35.12 2.87
CA ARG A 217 -16.87 35.07 1.68
C ARG A 217 -15.46 35.56 1.98
N THR A 218 -15.31 36.57 2.84
CA THR A 218 -14.01 37.10 3.24
C THR A 218 -13.23 36.08 4.06
N GLU A 219 -13.87 35.42 5.03
CA GLU A 219 -13.24 34.39 5.85
C GLU A 219 -12.82 33.16 5.04
N ILE A 220 -13.67 32.70 4.10
CA ILE A 220 -13.33 31.57 3.21
C ILE A 220 -12.16 31.93 2.28
N ALA A 221 -12.10 33.15 1.74
CA ALA A 221 -10.99 33.60 0.89
C ALA A 221 -9.66 33.68 1.65
N VAL A 222 -9.68 34.16 2.91
CA VAL A 222 -8.51 34.17 3.79
C VAL A 222 -8.02 32.76 4.10
N LEU A 223 -8.94 31.84 4.42
CA LEU A 223 -8.62 30.44 4.72
C LEU A 223 -8.11 29.66 3.50
N SER A 224 -8.56 30.01 2.29
CA SER A 224 -8.17 29.37 1.03
C SER A 224 -7.01 30.05 0.30
N GLY A 225 -6.45 31.13 0.85
CA GLY A 225 -5.36 31.89 0.23
C GLY A 225 -5.75 32.60 -1.07
N MET A 226 -7.04 32.78 -1.34
CA MET A 226 -7.50 33.44 -2.57
C MET A 226 -7.48 34.98 -2.43
N PRO A 227 -6.98 35.72 -3.43
CA PRO A 227 -6.96 37.18 -3.39
C PRO A 227 -8.38 37.76 -3.43
N LEU A 228 -8.73 38.57 -2.43
CA LEU A 228 -10.02 39.26 -2.32
C LEU A 228 -10.21 40.26 -3.46
N LYS A 229 -11.21 40.03 -4.31
CA LYS A 229 -11.67 41.06 -5.27
C LYS A 229 -12.59 42.05 -4.57
N VAL A 230 -12.05 43.22 -4.24
CA VAL A 230 -12.84 44.34 -3.73
C VAL A 230 -13.62 44.97 -4.88
N THR A 231 -14.93 44.74 -4.92
CA THR A 231 -15.86 45.46 -5.81
C THR A 231 -16.70 46.42 -4.98
N GLY A 232 -16.18 47.62 -4.75
CA GLY A 232 -16.83 48.69 -3.99
C GLY A 232 -16.08 50.02 -4.16
N SER A 233 -16.83 51.14 -4.15
CA SER A 233 -16.31 52.50 -4.33
C SER A 233 -15.30 52.88 -3.22
N PRO A 234 -14.27 53.72 -3.50
CA PRO A 234 -13.17 54.03 -2.57
C PRO A 234 -13.54 54.66 -1.23
N VAL A 235 -14.81 55.04 -1.02
CA VAL A 235 -15.24 55.81 0.15
C VAL A 235 -15.46 54.93 1.39
N GLU A 236 -15.70 53.62 1.26
CA GLU A 236 -15.91 52.73 2.42
C GLU A 236 -14.62 52.15 3.04
N ALA A 237 -13.45 52.37 2.42
CA ALA A 237 -12.18 51.85 2.93
C ALA A 237 -11.59 52.67 4.10
N GLN A 238 -12.10 53.87 4.38
CA GLN A 238 -11.54 54.76 5.40
C GLN A 238 -11.95 54.41 6.85
N HIS A 239 -12.93 53.53 7.07
CA HIS A 239 -13.35 53.14 8.43
C HIS A 239 -12.70 51.86 8.97
N LEU A 240 -11.80 51.22 8.21
CA LEU A 240 -11.14 49.98 8.62
C LEU A 240 -9.65 50.15 9.02
N VAL A 241 -9.11 51.36 8.94
CA VAL A 241 -7.80 51.69 9.50
C VAL A 241 -8.03 52.50 10.76
N GLY A 242 -7.92 51.83 11.91
CA GLY A 242 -8.00 52.46 13.22
C GLY A 242 -6.99 53.59 13.35
N ASP A 243 -7.47 54.70 13.87
CA ASP A 243 -6.72 55.90 14.19
C ASP A 243 -5.67 55.56 15.27
N ALA A 244 -4.45 55.25 14.84
CA ALA A 244 -3.31 55.04 15.71
C ALA A 244 -2.42 56.28 15.66
N SER A 245 -2.80 57.36 16.35
CA SER A 245 -1.85 58.26 17.04
C SER A 245 -2.52 59.50 17.66
N SER A 246 -2.77 59.44 18.96
CA SER A 246 -2.54 60.52 19.94
C SER A 246 -2.84 59.93 21.33
N GLY A 247 -2.00 59.95 22.36
CA GLY A 247 -0.69 60.51 22.66
C GLY A 247 -0.61 60.61 24.19
N LEU A 248 0.54 60.28 24.81
CA LEU A 248 1.03 60.79 26.12
C LEU A 248 2.25 59.98 26.63
N HIS A 249 3.45 60.35 26.17
CA HIS A 249 4.54 60.96 26.95
C HIS A 249 5.82 61.03 26.12
#